data_AF-A0A7H0F006-F1
#
_entry.id   AF-A0A7H0F006-F1
#
_cell.length_a   1.000
_cell.length_b   1.000
_cell.length_c   1.000
_cell.angle_alpha   90.00
_cell.angle_beta   90.00
_cell.angle_gamma   90.00
#
_symmetry.space_group_name_H-M   'P 1'
#
loop_
_entity.id
_entity.type
_entity.pdbx_description
1 polymer ?
#
loop_
_entity_poly.entity_id
_entity_poly.type
_entity_poly.pdbx_seq_one_letter_code
_entity_poly.pdbx_strand_id
1 'polypeptide(L)'
;MSQPSTTTQNVTPPREPFNLPDHTQLPDSDDDFVKNFQEHPQSIILTTSIEPLLKKIHPNGDYCIGQDSGIYWRFTEPPEKGVEAPDWFYVPGVPSRLNGQLRRSYVLWKEKLPPFIVIEFASKNGKEEKDSSPPPEGDEIDPETGKPKKAGKFWVYEQAVKIPYYAIFNGFKGTLEVYHLERKRYKEIKANRRGHYAIPEMGIELGILYDNQKPPTPWLRWWDNEGNLLLTGNELAEQAEAIAIRERLAKERAETIASQERLSRERAETIAFQERLAREQAETIASQERLAKEQEREAKERAETIASQERLAKEQERQQKEQERQQKEQERQQKEKLAAYLRSLGIDPEKI
;
A
#
# COMPACT_ATOMS: atom_id res chain seq x y z
N MET A 1 85.64 0.31 51.74
CA MET A 1 84.24 0.35 52.22
C MET A 1 83.44 1.23 51.29
N SER A 2 82.35 0.67 50.77
CA SER A 2 81.16 1.29 50.18
C SER A 2 81.30 2.28 49.02
N GLN A 3 80.95 1.79 47.82
CA GLN A 3 80.42 2.63 46.75
C GLN A 3 79.02 3.13 47.10
N PRO A 4 78.65 4.35 46.74
CA PRO A 4 77.27 4.72 46.47
C PRO A 4 77.03 4.77 44.95
N SER A 5 76.09 3.95 44.51
CA SER A 5 75.46 4.01 43.20
C SER A 5 74.76 5.35 43.02
N THR A 6 74.96 6.03 41.90
CA THR A 6 74.05 7.11 41.49
C THR A 6 73.81 7.04 40.00
N THR A 7 72.54 6.78 39.71
CA THR A 7 71.84 6.63 38.44
C THR A 7 72.24 7.64 37.38
N THR A 8 72.56 7.13 36.19
CA THR A 8 72.71 7.88 34.93
C THR A 8 71.41 8.62 34.59
N GLN A 9 71.40 9.95 34.69
CA GLN A 9 70.38 10.77 34.04
C GLN A 9 70.79 11.02 32.59
N ASN A 10 70.07 10.41 31.65
CA ASN A 10 70.17 10.72 30.23
C ASN A 10 69.53 12.09 29.98
N VAL A 11 70.34 13.11 29.69
CA VAL A 11 69.88 14.40 29.17
C VAL A 11 70.06 14.40 27.66
N THR A 12 68.96 14.31 26.92
CA THR A 12 68.92 14.47 25.45
C THR A 12 68.31 15.84 25.13
N PRO A 13 68.99 16.75 24.41
CA PRO A 13 68.34 17.92 23.79
C PRO A 13 68.01 17.61 22.31
N PRO A 14 67.33 18.50 21.56
CA PRO A 14 66.01 19.10 21.72
C PRO A 14 65.07 18.70 20.55
N ARG A 15 63.74 18.76 20.72
CA ARG A 15 62.78 18.88 19.59
C ARG A 15 61.39 19.26 20.10
N GLU A 16 61.09 20.55 20.16
CA GLU A 16 59.69 20.96 20.05
C GLU A 16 59.29 20.84 18.58
N PRO A 17 58.27 20.03 18.29
CA PRO A 17 57.14 20.63 17.62
C PRO A 17 55.86 20.07 18.21
N PHE A 18 55.13 20.88 18.98
CA PHE A 18 53.72 20.60 19.20
C PHE A 18 52.89 21.83 18.86
N ASN A 19 52.40 21.73 17.63
CA ASN A 19 51.35 22.49 16.98
C ASN A 19 50.22 22.83 17.97
N LEU A 20 49.89 24.12 18.07
CA LEU A 20 48.73 24.58 18.84
C LEU A 20 47.43 24.26 18.07
N PRO A 21 46.34 23.97 18.79
CA PRO A 21 45.12 23.41 18.25
C PRO A 21 44.49 24.27 17.15
N ASP A 22 44.06 23.62 16.06
CA ASP A 22 43.25 24.27 15.02
C ASP A 22 41.75 24.17 15.33
N HIS A 23 40.88 24.73 14.49
CA HIS A 23 39.41 24.73 14.64
C HIS A 23 38.73 23.35 14.82
N THR A 24 39.44 22.23 14.67
CA THR A 24 38.99 20.87 15.04
C THR A 24 39.36 20.48 16.48
N GLN A 25 40.12 21.32 17.15
CA GLN A 25 40.72 21.16 18.48
C GLN A 25 40.47 22.40 19.37
N LEU A 26 39.67 23.35 18.87
CA LEU A 26 39.12 24.48 19.62
C LEU A 26 37.70 24.10 20.12
N PRO A 27 37.25 24.62 21.28
CA PRO A 27 35.97 24.24 21.89
C PRO A 27 34.78 24.55 20.96
N ASP A 28 33.95 23.55 20.68
CA ASP A 28 32.73 23.60 19.87
C ASP A 28 31.47 23.74 20.75
N SER A 29 31.64 24.42 21.88
CA SER A 29 31.08 23.92 23.11
C SER A 29 30.40 25.07 23.91
N ASP A 30 29.06 25.01 23.96
CA ASP A 30 28.06 25.93 24.54
C ASP A 30 28.22 26.23 26.04
N ASP A 31 27.92 27.46 26.45
CA ASP A 31 27.90 27.83 27.87
C ASP A 31 26.73 27.20 28.69
N ASP A 32 26.02 26.21 28.12
CA ASP A 32 25.17 25.19 28.79
C ASP A 32 25.01 23.95 27.85
N PHE A 33 25.59 22.81 28.24
CA PHE A 33 26.30 21.93 27.31
C PHE A 33 25.57 20.85 26.52
N VAL A 34 24.26 20.67 26.64
CA VAL A 34 23.62 19.52 25.97
C VAL A 34 22.25 19.85 25.42
N LYS A 35 22.17 19.88 24.08
CA LYS A 35 20.90 19.67 23.38
C LYS A 35 20.32 18.32 23.79
N ASN A 36 19.03 18.30 24.07
CA ASN A 36 18.41 17.06 24.49
C ASN A 36 18.15 16.14 23.28
N PHE A 37 18.08 14.82 23.49
CA PHE A 37 17.92 13.84 22.40
C PHE A 37 16.64 14.01 21.57
N GLN A 38 15.66 14.82 22.02
CA GLN A 38 14.41 15.08 21.31
C GLN A 38 14.54 16.25 20.32
N GLU A 39 15.37 17.26 20.61
CA GLU A 39 15.47 18.50 19.81
C GLU A 39 15.96 18.21 18.38
N HIS A 40 17.01 17.39 18.24
CA HIS A 40 17.59 17.10 16.94
C HIS A 40 16.62 16.35 16.00
N PRO A 41 16.00 15.21 16.41
CA PRO A 41 14.95 14.58 15.61
C PRO A 41 13.74 15.49 15.36
N GLN A 42 13.34 16.31 16.35
CA GLN A 42 12.21 17.22 16.20
C GLN A 42 12.46 18.28 15.12
N SER A 43 13.67 18.83 15.06
CA SER A 43 14.07 19.82 14.05
C SER A 43 14.13 19.22 12.63
N ILE A 44 14.60 17.98 12.51
CA ILE A 44 14.59 17.22 11.24
C ILE A 44 13.16 17.00 10.75
N ILE A 45 12.26 16.59 11.65
CA ILE A 45 10.84 16.36 11.30
C ILE A 45 10.22 17.64 10.78
N LEU A 46 10.39 18.78 11.47
CA LEU A 46 9.83 20.07 11.04
C LEU A 46 10.40 20.51 9.69
N THR A 47 11.70 20.35 9.49
CA THR A 47 12.39 20.83 8.29
C THR A 47 12.02 20.00 7.07
N THR A 48 12.16 18.68 7.16
CA THR A 48 11.95 17.78 6.02
C THR A 48 10.49 17.71 5.59
N SER A 49 9.53 17.88 6.51
CA SER A 49 8.11 17.85 6.18
C SER A 49 7.59 19.15 5.56
N ILE A 50 8.18 20.31 5.86
CA ILE A 50 7.75 21.59 5.27
C ILE A 50 8.42 21.89 3.92
N GLU A 51 9.58 21.28 3.63
CA GLU A 51 10.34 21.49 2.40
C GLU A 51 9.52 21.39 1.09
N PRO A 52 8.63 20.38 0.89
CA PRO A 52 7.82 20.32 -0.33
C PRO A 52 6.93 21.55 -0.52
N LEU A 53 6.36 22.08 0.56
CA LEU A 53 5.58 23.31 0.54
C LEU A 53 6.47 24.52 0.24
N LEU A 54 7.63 24.62 0.88
CA LEU A 54 8.55 25.74 0.64
C LEU A 54 9.10 25.76 -0.78
N LYS A 55 9.36 24.60 -1.39
CA LYS A 55 9.72 24.51 -2.82
C LYS A 55 8.61 25.03 -3.73
N LYS A 56 7.34 24.86 -3.34
CA LYS A 56 6.19 25.41 -4.08
C LYS A 56 6.05 26.92 -3.89
N ILE A 57 6.27 27.43 -2.67
CA ILE A 57 6.19 28.87 -2.36
C ILE A 57 7.39 29.62 -2.97
N HIS A 58 8.58 29.00 -2.95
CA HIS A 58 9.86 29.56 -3.38
C HIS A 58 10.53 28.67 -4.43
N PRO A 59 10.03 28.63 -5.68
CA PRO A 59 10.61 27.79 -6.73
C PRO A 59 12.06 28.15 -7.06
N ASN A 60 12.49 29.39 -6.76
CA ASN A 60 13.87 29.85 -6.94
C ASN A 60 14.79 29.49 -5.75
N GLY A 61 14.25 28.92 -4.67
CA GLY A 61 15.01 28.62 -3.45
C GLY A 61 15.31 29.85 -2.59
N ASP A 62 14.54 30.94 -2.75
CA ASP A 62 14.69 32.20 -2.00
C ASP A 62 14.02 32.10 -0.63
N TYR A 63 14.54 31.21 0.22
CA TYR A 63 14.26 31.20 1.64
C TYR A 63 15.46 30.63 2.41
N CYS A 64 15.46 30.79 3.73
CA CYS A 64 16.32 30.01 4.61
C CYS A 64 15.56 29.48 5.82
N ILE A 65 15.99 28.31 6.29
CA ILE A 65 15.63 27.74 7.59
C ILE A 65 16.89 27.77 8.43
N GLY A 66 16.78 28.20 9.68
CA GLY A 66 17.84 28.03 10.67
C GLY A 66 17.42 27.05 11.74
N GLN A 67 18.38 26.26 12.21
CA GLN A 67 18.26 25.35 13.33
C GLN A 67 19.43 25.64 14.25
N ASP A 68 19.17 25.99 15.50
CA ASP A 68 20.19 26.38 16.48
C ASP A 68 21.18 27.42 15.92
N SER A 69 20.65 28.34 15.12
CA SER A 69 21.42 29.31 14.35
C SER A 69 21.11 30.71 14.84
N GLY A 70 22.15 31.53 15.01
CA GLY A 70 21.98 32.89 15.54
C GLY A 70 21.18 33.80 14.62
N ILE A 71 20.23 34.53 15.19
CA ILE A 71 19.56 35.72 14.66
C ILE A 71 20.19 36.93 15.33
N TYR A 72 21.08 37.59 14.62
CA TYR A 72 21.71 38.82 15.06
C TYR A 72 20.76 39.99 14.83
N TRP A 73 20.08 40.42 15.89
CA TRP A 73 18.97 41.38 15.84
C TRP A 73 19.35 42.79 16.27
N ARG A 74 20.42 42.95 17.06
CA ARG A 74 20.97 44.25 17.47
C ARG A 74 22.49 44.23 17.41
N PHE A 75 23.10 45.29 16.90
CA PHE A 75 24.55 45.43 16.92
C PHE A 75 25.02 45.78 18.34
N THR A 76 25.92 44.98 18.90
CA THR A 76 26.50 45.14 20.24
C THR A 76 27.99 44.83 20.22
N GLU A 77 28.70 45.25 21.27
CA GLU A 77 30.08 44.85 21.51
C GLU A 77 30.18 44.09 22.86
N PRO A 78 30.49 42.78 22.86
CA PRO A 78 30.69 41.94 21.68
C PRO A 78 29.34 41.54 21.01
N PRO A 79 29.33 41.10 19.73
CA PRO A 79 28.10 40.85 18.96
C PRO A 79 27.14 39.81 19.54
N GLU A 80 27.65 38.89 20.37
CA GLU A 80 26.90 37.79 21.01
C GLU A 80 25.91 38.28 22.09
N LYS A 81 26.01 39.56 22.48
CA LYS A 81 24.98 40.22 23.33
C LYS A 81 23.73 40.63 22.53
N GLY A 82 23.78 40.57 21.21
CA GLY A 82 22.71 40.98 20.29
C GLY A 82 22.18 39.84 19.42
N VAL A 83 22.38 38.59 19.84
CA VAL A 83 21.96 37.38 19.14
C VAL A 83 21.00 36.56 19.99
N GLU A 84 19.95 36.04 19.34
CA GLU A 84 19.16 34.92 19.84
C GLU A 84 19.37 33.72 18.93
N ALA A 85 19.42 32.50 19.45
CA ALA A 85 19.59 31.29 18.66
C ALA A 85 18.39 30.35 18.89
N PRO A 86 17.28 30.54 18.15
CA PRO A 86 16.12 29.67 18.30
C PRO A 86 16.40 28.26 17.78
N ASP A 87 15.69 27.27 18.34
CA ASP A 87 15.77 25.87 17.91
C ASP A 87 15.38 25.69 16.44
N TRP A 88 14.38 26.43 15.97
CA TRP A 88 13.96 26.41 14.57
C TRP A 88 13.35 27.74 14.12
N PHE A 89 13.73 28.23 12.95
CA PHE A 89 13.08 29.40 12.35
C PHE A 89 13.09 29.37 10.82
N TYR A 90 12.18 30.12 10.22
CA TYR A 90 12.04 30.24 8.76
C TYR A 90 11.96 31.69 8.31
N VAL A 91 12.73 32.03 7.28
CA VAL A 91 12.76 33.36 6.66
C VAL A 91 12.42 33.24 5.17
N PRO A 92 11.28 33.80 4.70
CA PRO A 92 10.93 33.83 3.29
C PRO A 92 11.64 34.96 2.53
N GLY A 93 11.86 34.79 1.23
CA GLY A 93 12.29 35.86 0.33
C GLY A 93 13.76 36.27 0.47
N VAL A 94 14.60 35.42 1.08
CA VAL A 94 16.03 35.66 1.24
C VAL A 94 16.81 34.54 0.53
N PRO A 95 17.94 34.84 -0.12
CA PRO A 95 18.69 33.82 -0.85
C PRO A 95 19.27 32.78 0.14
N SER A 96 19.24 31.50 -0.19
CA SER A 96 19.80 30.45 0.67
C SER A 96 21.32 30.59 0.92
N ARG A 97 22.01 31.34 0.06
CA ARG A 97 23.46 31.63 0.12
C ARG A 97 23.72 33.12 0.03
N LEU A 98 24.76 33.60 0.69
CA LEU A 98 25.24 34.98 0.59
C LEU A 98 26.51 34.99 -0.25
N ASN A 99 26.47 35.64 -1.43
CA ASN A 99 27.61 35.68 -2.37
C ASN A 99 28.18 34.29 -2.71
N GLY A 100 27.31 33.29 -2.85
CA GLY A 100 27.69 31.89 -3.11
C GLY A 100 28.12 31.08 -1.88
N GLN A 101 28.32 31.73 -0.73
CA GLN A 101 28.73 31.09 0.51
C GLN A 101 27.53 30.64 1.36
N LEU A 102 27.74 29.58 2.15
CA LEU A 102 26.75 29.11 3.12
C LEU A 102 26.51 30.16 4.21
N ARG A 103 25.26 30.28 4.65
CA ARG A 103 24.88 31.12 5.78
C ARG A 103 25.43 30.50 7.07
N ARG A 104 26.10 31.31 7.89
CA ARG A 104 26.54 30.90 9.24
C ARG A 104 25.55 31.31 10.33
N SER A 105 24.85 32.42 10.10
CA SER A 105 23.85 33.00 10.99
C SER A 105 22.99 33.96 10.16
N TYR A 106 21.84 34.36 10.69
CA TYR A 106 20.97 35.35 10.07
C TYR A 106 21.28 36.74 10.62
N VAL A 107 21.64 37.69 9.74
CA VAL A 107 22.07 39.03 10.18
C VAL A 107 20.98 40.04 9.85
N LEU A 108 20.04 40.21 10.78
CA LEU A 108 18.80 40.96 10.56
C LEU A 108 19.07 42.41 10.13
N TRP A 109 20.05 43.10 10.72
CA TRP A 109 20.34 44.49 10.35
C TRP A 109 20.96 44.66 8.96
N LYS A 110 21.48 43.57 8.35
CA LYS A 110 21.96 43.59 6.96
C LYS A 110 20.86 43.15 5.99
N GLU A 111 20.09 42.13 6.34
CA GLU A 111 19.11 41.49 5.46
C GLU A 111 17.71 42.12 5.53
N LYS A 112 17.39 42.79 6.65
CA LYS A 112 16.20 43.64 6.89
C LYS A 112 14.84 42.94 6.81
N LEU A 113 14.80 41.64 6.60
CA LEU A 113 13.59 40.83 6.65
C LEU A 113 13.57 40.03 7.97
N PRO A 114 12.52 40.11 8.79
CA PRO A 114 12.43 39.26 9.97
C PRO A 114 12.12 37.81 9.57
N PRO A 115 12.46 36.82 10.40
CA PRO A 115 11.85 35.50 10.33
C PRO A 115 10.32 35.62 10.31
N PHE A 116 9.68 34.73 9.56
CA PHE A 116 8.23 34.63 9.52
C PHE A 116 7.70 33.86 10.74
N ILE A 117 8.42 32.82 11.15
CA ILE A 117 8.12 32.03 12.33
C ILE A 117 9.40 31.63 13.06
N VAL A 118 9.34 31.64 14.39
CA VAL A 118 10.31 31.02 15.31
C VAL A 118 9.61 29.97 16.17
N ILE A 119 10.29 28.87 16.43
CA ILE A 119 9.85 27.78 17.29
C ILE A 119 10.95 27.50 18.31
N GLU A 120 10.58 27.43 19.59
CA GLU A 120 11.47 27.06 20.71
C GLU A 120 10.98 25.77 21.38
N PHE A 121 11.92 24.91 21.74
CA PHE A 121 11.72 23.64 22.41
C PHE A 121 11.97 23.80 23.91
N ALA A 122 10.89 24.07 24.64
CA ALA A 122 10.96 24.31 26.08
C ALA A 122 11.26 23.02 26.86
N SER A 123 12.34 23.02 27.64
CA SER A 123 12.73 21.91 28.52
C SER A 123 11.95 21.85 29.85
N LYS A 124 11.45 22.99 30.36
CA LYS A 124 10.80 23.11 31.69
C LYS A 124 9.34 23.59 31.64
N ASN A 125 9.03 24.77 32.16
CA ASN A 125 7.69 25.36 32.13
C ASN A 125 7.56 26.49 31.09
N GLY A 126 8.58 26.68 30.26
CA GLY A 126 8.64 27.73 29.23
C GLY A 126 8.77 29.14 29.80
N LYS A 127 9.19 29.32 31.07
CA LYS A 127 9.34 30.65 31.67
C LYS A 127 10.36 31.52 30.93
N GLU A 128 11.49 30.93 30.53
CA GLU A 128 12.53 31.60 29.74
C GLU A 128 12.00 32.02 28.36
N GLU A 129 11.35 31.10 27.67
CA GLU A 129 10.70 31.35 26.37
C GLU A 129 9.60 32.43 26.43
N LYS A 130 9.04 32.67 27.61
CA LYS A 130 8.03 33.71 27.87
C LYS A 130 8.58 34.95 28.56
N ASP A 131 9.90 35.05 28.74
CA ASP A 131 10.48 36.24 29.35
C ASP A 131 10.29 37.43 28.41
N SER A 132 9.53 38.42 28.90
CA SER A 132 9.19 39.65 28.17
C SER A 132 9.94 40.87 28.72
N SER A 133 11.03 40.63 29.47
CA SER A 133 11.88 41.69 29.99
C SER A 133 12.59 42.44 28.85
N PRO A 134 12.52 43.78 28.81
CA PRO A 134 13.28 44.56 27.83
C PRO A 134 14.79 44.41 28.06
N PRO A 135 15.63 44.76 27.07
CA PRO A 135 17.08 44.76 27.25
C PRO A 135 17.48 45.67 28.42
N PRO A 136 18.52 45.30 29.20
CA PRO A 136 19.04 46.15 30.26
C PRO A 136 19.60 47.48 29.71
N GLU A 137 19.62 48.52 30.54
CA GLU A 137 20.09 49.86 30.17
C GLU A 137 21.62 49.93 29.98
N GLY A 138 22.35 48.93 30.48
CA GLY A 138 23.80 48.80 30.32
C GLY A 138 24.29 47.36 30.46
N ASP A 139 25.60 47.19 30.65
CA ASP A 139 26.25 45.89 30.86
C ASP A 139 26.03 45.37 32.29
N GLU A 140 24.76 45.17 32.65
CA GLU A 140 24.37 44.51 33.88
C GLU A 140 24.75 43.03 33.82
N ILE A 141 25.26 42.50 34.92
CA ILE A 141 25.52 41.07 35.10
C ILE A 141 24.36 40.47 35.87
N ASP A 142 23.82 39.36 35.37
CA ASP A 142 22.82 38.59 36.07
C ASP A 142 23.45 37.94 37.31
N PRO A 143 22.95 38.21 38.53
CA PRO A 143 23.57 37.74 39.76
C PRO A 143 23.43 36.23 39.99
N GLU A 144 22.51 35.55 39.31
CA GLU A 144 22.32 34.10 39.41
C GLU A 144 23.26 33.35 38.46
N THR A 145 23.46 33.86 37.25
CA THR A 145 24.22 33.18 36.19
C THR A 145 25.66 33.70 36.02
N GLY A 146 25.96 34.91 36.51
CA GLY A 146 27.24 35.57 36.28
C GLY A 146 27.48 36.02 34.85
N LYS A 147 26.47 35.88 33.96
CA LYS A 147 26.53 36.26 32.54
C LYS A 147 25.92 37.66 32.33
N PRO A 148 26.27 38.37 31.23
CA PRO A 148 25.59 39.61 30.87
C PRO A 148 24.08 39.38 30.77
N LYS A 149 23.31 40.22 31.46
CA LYS A 149 21.86 40.19 31.41
C LYS A 149 21.39 40.46 29.98
N LYS A 150 20.48 39.62 29.48
CA LYS A 150 19.91 39.73 28.14
C LYS A 150 18.46 40.20 28.21
N ALA A 151 17.94 40.64 27.06
CA ALA A 151 16.49 40.79 26.90
C ALA A 151 15.85 39.41 26.94
N GLY A 152 14.60 39.33 27.41
CA GLY A 152 13.85 38.09 27.34
C GLY A 152 13.50 37.72 25.89
N LYS A 153 13.55 36.43 25.56
CA LYS A 153 13.30 35.93 24.19
C LYS A 153 11.94 36.40 23.65
N PHE A 154 10.88 36.33 24.46
CA PHE A 154 9.55 36.80 24.08
C PHE A 154 9.56 38.28 23.70
N TRP A 155 10.27 39.11 24.47
CA TRP A 155 10.43 40.53 24.17
C TRP A 155 11.19 40.76 22.86
N VAL A 156 12.28 40.04 22.64
CA VAL A 156 13.08 40.16 21.40
C VAL A 156 12.24 39.83 20.18
N TYR A 157 11.56 38.69 20.19
CA TYR A 157 10.73 38.25 19.07
C TYR A 157 9.53 39.18 18.84
N GLU A 158 8.88 39.67 19.90
CA GLU A 158 7.70 40.54 19.81
C GLU A 158 8.04 41.98 19.42
N GLN A 159 8.97 42.61 20.16
CA GLN A 159 9.19 44.06 20.14
C GLN A 159 10.33 44.46 19.19
N ALA A 160 11.44 43.74 19.22
CA ALA A 160 12.63 44.09 18.44
C ALA A 160 12.56 43.54 17.01
N VAL A 161 12.39 42.22 16.87
CA VAL A 161 12.42 41.53 15.57
C VAL A 161 11.05 41.56 14.89
N LYS A 162 9.96 41.54 15.66
CA LYS A 162 8.57 41.56 15.17
C LYS A 162 8.24 40.34 14.30
N ILE A 163 8.56 39.16 14.81
CA ILE A 163 8.33 37.89 14.13
C ILE A 163 6.82 37.62 14.11
N PRO A 164 6.20 37.40 12.93
CA PRO A 164 4.75 37.18 12.83
C PRO A 164 4.22 36.04 13.70
N TYR A 165 4.91 34.89 13.72
CA TYR A 165 4.51 33.73 14.51
C TYR A 165 5.61 33.29 15.48
N TYR A 166 5.23 32.99 16.71
CA TYR A 166 6.13 32.42 17.71
C TYR A 166 5.49 31.20 18.36
N ALA A 167 6.15 30.05 18.32
CA ALA A 167 5.67 28.82 18.92
C ALA A 167 6.60 28.34 20.03
N ILE A 168 6.01 27.88 21.14
CA ILE A 168 6.71 27.29 22.27
C ILE A 168 6.18 25.87 22.41
N PHE A 169 7.04 24.89 22.15
CA PHE A 169 6.70 23.47 22.22
C PHE A 169 7.44 22.80 23.38
N ASN A 170 6.73 22.07 24.23
CA ASN A 170 7.33 21.27 25.27
C ASN A 170 7.17 19.78 24.94
N GLY A 171 8.26 19.17 24.46
CA GLY A 171 8.29 17.77 24.06
C GLY A 171 8.19 16.76 25.22
N PHE A 172 8.41 17.18 26.47
CA PHE A 172 8.27 16.31 27.65
C PHE A 172 6.85 16.29 28.21
N LYS A 173 6.14 17.41 28.10
CA LYS A 173 4.76 17.58 28.60
C LYS A 173 3.71 17.43 27.51
N GLY A 174 4.10 17.50 26.24
CA GLY A 174 3.17 17.50 25.11
C GLY A 174 2.29 18.75 25.09
N THR A 175 2.86 19.91 25.39
CA THR A 175 2.14 21.20 25.33
C THR A 175 2.69 22.06 24.20
N LEU A 176 1.80 22.76 23.50
CA LEU A 176 2.14 23.69 22.43
C LEU A 176 1.38 24.99 22.66
N GLU A 177 2.10 26.10 22.61
CA GLU A 177 1.54 27.44 22.59
C GLU A 177 2.02 28.15 21.33
N VAL A 178 1.11 28.83 20.64
CA VAL A 178 1.44 29.58 19.42
C VAL A 178 0.89 30.97 19.55
N TYR A 179 1.71 31.95 19.19
CA TYR A 179 1.41 33.37 19.28
C TYR A 179 1.49 33.99 17.89
N HIS A 180 0.55 34.89 17.59
CA HIS A 180 0.51 35.70 16.38
C HIS A 180 0.68 37.18 16.72
N LEU A 181 1.55 37.87 16.00
CA LEU A 181 1.84 39.29 16.23
C LEU A 181 0.72 40.17 15.66
N GLU A 182 -0.14 40.67 16.53
CA GLU A 182 -1.25 41.55 16.16
C GLU A 182 -1.08 42.95 16.77
N ARG A 183 -1.13 43.99 15.94
CA ARG A 183 -1.02 45.39 16.41
C ARG A 183 0.22 45.61 17.31
N LYS A 184 1.35 44.97 16.95
CA LYS A 184 2.64 44.99 17.65
C LYS A 184 2.70 44.22 18.98
N ARG A 185 1.71 43.37 19.27
CA ARG A 185 1.69 42.51 20.47
C ARG A 185 1.33 41.08 20.09
N TYR A 186 1.98 40.12 20.72
CA TYR A 186 1.63 38.73 20.58
C TYR A 186 0.27 38.45 21.20
N LYS A 187 -0.57 37.76 20.45
CA LYS A 187 -1.79 37.14 20.95
C LYS A 187 -1.69 35.65 20.78
N GLU A 188 -1.97 34.93 21.86
CA GLU A 188 -2.05 33.48 21.82
C GLU A 188 -3.16 33.04 20.86
N ILE A 189 -2.80 32.23 19.88
CA ILE A 189 -3.71 31.58 18.96
C ILE A 189 -4.37 30.42 19.70
N LYS A 190 -5.69 30.25 19.54
CA LYS A 190 -6.38 29.08 20.08
C LYS A 190 -6.38 27.94 19.08
N ALA A 191 -6.16 26.73 19.57
CA ALA A 191 -6.25 25.53 18.77
C ALA A 191 -7.65 25.38 18.15
N ASN A 192 -7.69 24.90 16.91
CA ASN A 192 -8.90 24.56 16.20
C ASN A 192 -9.53 23.26 16.75
N ARG A 193 -10.62 22.78 16.14
CA ARG A 193 -11.31 21.55 16.56
C ARG A 193 -10.46 20.27 16.46
N ARG A 194 -9.36 20.29 15.70
CA ARG A 194 -8.39 19.18 15.59
C ARG A 194 -7.26 19.29 16.61
N GLY A 195 -7.20 20.37 17.38
CA GLY A 195 -6.08 20.63 18.28
C GLY A 195 -4.87 21.29 17.60
N HIS A 196 -5.05 21.87 16.40
CA HIS A 196 -3.96 22.53 15.66
C HIS A 196 -4.08 24.06 15.67
N TYR A 197 -2.96 24.75 15.49
CA TYR A 197 -2.83 26.20 15.51
C TYR A 197 -2.60 26.72 14.09
N ALA A 198 -3.54 27.49 13.55
CA ALA A 198 -3.50 27.92 12.16
C ALA A 198 -2.43 28.99 11.89
N ILE A 199 -1.78 28.89 10.72
CA ILE A 199 -0.86 29.86 10.14
C ILE A 199 -1.38 30.15 8.70
N PRO A 200 -2.42 30.98 8.57
CA PRO A 200 -3.19 31.08 7.33
C PRO A 200 -2.38 31.56 6.12
N GLU A 201 -1.38 32.42 6.31
CA GLU A 201 -0.54 32.96 5.23
C GLU A 201 0.28 31.89 4.51
N MET A 202 0.55 30.77 5.17
CA MET A 202 1.22 29.61 4.57
C MET A 202 0.25 28.47 4.23
N GLY A 203 -1.03 28.58 4.59
CA GLY A 203 -2.01 27.52 4.38
C GLY A 203 -1.76 26.26 5.21
N ILE A 204 -1.11 26.39 6.37
CA ILE A 204 -0.72 25.29 7.25
C ILE A 204 -1.19 25.51 8.68
N GLU A 205 -1.05 24.46 9.49
CA GLU A 205 -1.29 24.46 10.92
C GLU A 205 -0.13 23.76 11.66
N LEU A 206 0.13 24.17 12.90
CA LEU A 206 1.02 23.45 13.83
C LEU A 206 0.20 22.58 14.78
N GLY A 207 0.59 21.34 14.98
CA GLY A 207 -0.10 20.43 15.90
C GLY A 207 0.83 19.37 16.49
N ILE A 208 0.38 18.71 17.54
CA ILE A 208 1.11 17.61 18.17
C ILE A 208 0.60 16.28 17.63
N LEU A 209 1.51 15.43 17.16
CA LEU A 209 1.27 14.04 16.84
C LEU A 209 1.94 13.17 17.90
N TYR A 210 1.19 12.23 18.48
CA TYR A 210 1.74 11.26 19.42
C TYR A 210 2.17 9.99 18.67
N ASP A 211 3.37 9.49 18.96
CA ASP A 211 3.81 8.21 18.43
C ASP A 211 3.12 7.02 19.15
N ASN A 212 3.42 5.81 18.68
CA ASN A 212 2.85 4.57 19.22
C ASN A 212 3.67 3.98 20.39
N GLN A 213 4.63 4.72 20.94
CA GLN A 213 5.42 4.24 22.09
C GLN A 213 4.60 4.25 23.39
N LYS A 214 5.14 3.63 24.44
CA LYS A 214 4.51 3.58 25.77
C LYS A 214 5.52 4.01 26.85
N PRO A 215 5.39 5.22 27.43
CA PRO A 215 4.39 6.26 27.12
C PRO A 215 4.57 6.86 25.71
N PRO A 216 3.52 7.43 25.10
CA PRO A 216 3.63 8.05 23.78
C PRO A 216 4.47 9.32 23.82
N THR A 217 5.33 9.50 22.83
CA THR A 217 6.15 10.70 22.66
C THR A 217 5.39 11.73 21.81
N PRO A 218 5.25 12.98 22.27
CA PRO A 218 4.69 14.05 21.45
C PRO A 218 5.71 14.57 20.45
N TRP A 219 5.27 14.78 19.21
CA TRP A 219 6.04 15.36 18.12
C TRP A 219 5.31 16.57 17.55
N LEU A 220 5.98 17.71 17.45
CA LEU A 220 5.46 18.87 16.74
C LEU A 220 5.48 18.58 15.23
N ARG A 221 4.34 18.79 14.56
CA ARG A 221 4.14 18.48 13.14
C ARG A 221 3.44 19.62 12.41
N TRP A 222 3.74 19.74 11.12
CA TRP A 222 3.00 20.57 10.20
C TRP A 222 1.80 19.81 9.61
N TRP A 223 0.69 20.52 9.48
CA TRP A 223 -0.54 20.02 8.88
C TRP A 223 -1.01 21.01 7.81
N ASP A 224 -1.72 20.57 6.79
CA ASP A 224 -2.39 21.49 5.89
C ASP A 224 -3.71 22.01 6.52
N ASN A 225 -4.36 22.96 5.85
CA ASN A 225 -5.63 23.52 6.29
C ASN A 225 -6.80 22.52 6.31
N GLU A 226 -6.70 21.40 5.59
CA GLU A 226 -7.68 20.31 5.58
C GLU A 226 -7.48 19.36 6.77
N GLY A 227 -6.31 19.39 7.40
CA GLY A 227 -5.93 18.53 8.51
C GLY A 227 -5.15 17.27 8.08
N ASN A 228 -4.59 17.26 6.87
CA ASN A 228 -3.67 16.23 6.44
C ASN A 228 -2.26 16.54 6.96
N LEU A 229 -1.56 15.49 7.38
CA LEU A 229 -0.19 15.59 7.89
C LEU A 229 0.76 15.92 6.74
N LEU A 230 1.61 16.93 6.91
CA LEU A 230 2.76 17.11 6.03
C LEU A 230 3.79 16.03 6.40
N LEU A 231 3.99 15.12 5.45
CA LEU A 231 4.87 13.97 5.61
C LEU A 231 6.32 14.37 5.42
N THR A 232 7.20 13.78 6.23
CA THR A 232 8.65 13.83 6.04
C THR A 232 9.04 13.08 4.76
N GLY A 233 10.26 13.29 4.28
CA GLY A 233 10.78 12.59 3.10
C GLY A 233 10.72 11.06 3.23
N ASN A 234 10.98 10.53 4.43
CA ASN A 234 10.92 9.09 4.68
C ASN A 234 9.47 8.57 4.68
N GLU A 235 8.55 9.27 5.34
CA GLU A 235 7.13 8.88 5.34
C GLU A 235 6.53 8.93 3.91
N LEU A 236 6.93 9.91 3.10
CA LEU A 236 6.56 9.97 1.67
C LEU A 236 7.10 8.77 0.89
N ALA A 237 8.36 8.39 1.13
CA ALA A 237 8.97 7.23 0.48
C ALA A 237 8.27 5.93 0.88
N GLU A 238 7.99 5.73 2.16
CA GLU A 238 7.24 4.57 2.67
C GLU A 238 5.84 4.50 2.06
N GLN A 239 5.14 5.63 1.95
CA GLN A 239 3.83 5.68 1.30
C GLN A 239 3.93 5.32 -0.20
N ALA A 240 4.93 5.84 -0.91
CA ALA A 240 5.15 5.53 -2.32
C ALA A 240 5.47 4.04 -2.54
N GLU A 241 6.30 3.45 -1.68
CA GLU A 241 6.60 2.02 -1.69
C GLU A 241 5.34 1.18 -1.45
N ALA A 242 4.52 1.54 -0.45
CA ALA A 242 3.27 0.86 -0.16
C ALA A 242 2.29 0.90 -1.36
N ILE A 243 2.20 2.04 -2.04
CA ILE A 243 1.40 2.19 -3.27
C ILE A 243 1.94 1.28 -4.38
N ALA A 244 3.25 1.30 -4.63
CA ALA A 244 3.87 0.47 -5.66
C ALA A 244 3.68 -1.04 -5.41
N ILE A 245 3.83 -1.47 -4.16
CA ILE A 245 3.56 -2.86 -3.75
C ILE A 245 2.10 -3.22 -3.99
N ARG A 246 1.17 -2.34 -3.61
CA ARG A 246 -0.27 -2.57 -3.79
C ARG A 246 -0.64 -2.69 -5.28
N GLU A 247 -0.09 -1.84 -6.13
CA GLU A 247 -0.31 -1.90 -7.58
C GLU A 247 0.23 -3.20 -8.18
N ARG A 248 1.45 -3.61 -7.77
CA ARG A 248 2.03 -4.88 -8.21
C ARG A 248 1.17 -6.08 -7.79
N LEU A 249 0.73 -6.12 -6.54
CA LEU A 249 -0.16 -7.18 -6.04
C LEU A 249 -1.51 -7.19 -6.76
N ALA A 250 -2.06 -6.01 -7.09
CA ALA A 250 -3.29 -5.92 -7.86
C ALA A 250 -3.10 -6.49 -9.28
N LYS A 251 -1.96 -6.21 -9.93
CA LYS A 251 -1.62 -6.77 -11.24
C LYS A 251 -1.46 -8.29 -11.21
N GLU A 252 -0.69 -8.82 -10.24
CA GLU A 252 -0.49 -10.27 -10.09
C GLU A 252 -1.81 -11.00 -9.81
N ARG A 253 -2.70 -10.41 -9.00
CA ARG A 253 -4.06 -10.94 -8.79
C ARG A 253 -4.89 -10.92 -10.07
N ALA A 254 -4.86 -9.84 -10.83
CA ALA A 254 -5.58 -9.75 -12.11
C ALA A 254 -5.09 -10.79 -13.13
N GLU A 255 -3.77 -10.99 -13.23
CA GLU A 255 -3.17 -12.02 -14.08
C GLU A 255 -3.56 -13.44 -13.63
N THR A 256 -3.58 -13.69 -12.32
CA THR A 256 -4.01 -14.98 -11.76
C THR A 256 -5.49 -15.25 -12.07
N ILE A 257 -6.36 -14.27 -11.88
CA ILE A 257 -7.79 -14.39 -12.21
C ILE A 257 -7.98 -14.64 -13.70
N ALA A 258 -7.29 -13.87 -14.57
CA ALA A 258 -7.36 -14.07 -16.01
C ALA A 258 -6.86 -15.46 -16.45
N SER A 259 -5.81 -15.98 -15.82
CA SER A 259 -5.31 -17.34 -16.07
C SER A 259 -6.33 -18.41 -15.64
N GLN A 260 -6.94 -18.25 -14.46
CA GLN A 260 -8.00 -19.13 -13.98
C GLN A 260 -9.23 -19.11 -14.89
N GLU A 261 -9.62 -17.94 -15.38
CA GLU A 261 -10.74 -17.80 -16.33
C GLU A 261 -10.44 -18.44 -17.69
N ARG A 262 -9.20 -18.35 -18.19
CA ARG A 262 -8.81 -19.07 -19.42
C ARG A 262 -8.88 -20.58 -19.22
N LEU A 263 -8.33 -21.08 -18.12
CA LEU A 263 -8.39 -22.51 -17.79
C LEU A 263 -9.83 -22.99 -17.58
N SER A 264 -10.70 -22.18 -16.97
CA SER A 264 -12.11 -22.55 -16.78
C SER A 264 -12.86 -22.58 -18.11
N ARG A 265 -12.58 -21.65 -19.04
CA ARG A 265 -13.12 -21.66 -20.41
C ARG A 265 -12.64 -22.87 -21.20
N GLU A 266 -11.34 -23.17 -21.20
CA GLU A 266 -10.78 -24.35 -21.89
C GLU A 266 -11.39 -25.66 -21.36
N ARG A 267 -11.57 -25.76 -20.04
CA ARG A 267 -12.27 -26.91 -19.42
C ARG A 267 -13.73 -26.98 -19.86
N ALA A 268 -14.45 -25.86 -19.86
CA ALA A 268 -15.84 -25.82 -20.30
C ALA A 268 -15.99 -26.20 -21.78
N GLU A 269 -15.09 -25.74 -22.64
CA GLU A 269 -15.03 -26.13 -24.05
C GLU A 269 -14.75 -27.62 -24.22
N THR A 270 -13.81 -28.17 -23.44
CA THR A 270 -13.49 -29.60 -23.44
C THR A 270 -14.69 -30.45 -23.00
N ILE A 271 -15.38 -30.04 -21.94
CA ILE A 271 -16.59 -30.70 -21.45
C ILE A 271 -17.69 -30.65 -22.52
N ALA A 272 -17.94 -29.47 -23.11
CA ALA A 272 -18.94 -29.31 -24.15
C ALA A 272 -18.62 -30.13 -25.41
N PHE A 273 -17.34 -30.30 -25.75
CA PHE A 273 -16.91 -31.17 -26.84
C PHE A 273 -17.17 -32.65 -26.53
N GLN A 274 -16.80 -33.11 -25.33
CA GLN A 274 -17.06 -34.48 -24.89
C GLN A 274 -18.57 -34.79 -24.84
N GLU A 275 -19.40 -33.86 -24.37
CA GLU A 275 -20.85 -34.02 -24.35
C GLU A 275 -21.44 -34.14 -25.77
N ARG A 276 -20.95 -33.37 -26.75
CA ARG A 276 -21.37 -33.51 -28.15
C ARG A 276 -21.01 -34.89 -28.70
N LEU A 277 -19.79 -35.33 -28.49
CA LEU A 277 -19.33 -36.65 -28.94
C LEU A 277 -20.18 -37.78 -28.33
N ALA A 278 -20.46 -37.69 -27.03
CA ALA A 278 -21.32 -38.65 -26.34
C ALA A 278 -22.75 -38.67 -26.90
N ARG A 279 -23.31 -37.51 -27.27
CA ARG A 279 -24.63 -37.43 -27.92
C ARG A 279 -24.62 -38.07 -29.30
N GLU A 280 -23.62 -37.78 -30.14
CA GLU A 280 -23.49 -38.39 -31.47
C GLU A 280 -23.33 -39.92 -31.39
N GLN A 281 -22.54 -40.40 -30.42
CA GLN A 281 -22.41 -41.83 -30.15
C GLN A 281 -23.75 -42.45 -29.71
N ALA A 282 -24.47 -41.81 -28.79
CA ALA A 282 -25.76 -42.28 -28.33
C ALA A 282 -26.82 -42.30 -29.46
N GLU A 283 -26.83 -41.29 -30.33
CA GLU A 283 -27.69 -41.26 -31.52
C GLU A 283 -27.34 -42.38 -32.51
N THR A 284 -26.05 -42.65 -32.72
CA THR A 284 -25.58 -43.75 -33.56
C THR A 284 -26.03 -45.10 -33.01
N ILE A 285 -25.84 -45.33 -31.70
CA ILE A 285 -26.28 -46.56 -31.02
C ILE A 285 -27.81 -46.71 -31.14
N ALA A 286 -28.57 -45.66 -30.86
CA ALA A 286 -30.03 -45.67 -30.97
C ALA A 286 -30.50 -45.96 -32.41
N SER A 287 -29.79 -45.43 -33.42
CA SER A 287 -30.08 -45.73 -34.83
C SER A 287 -29.80 -47.19 -35.17
N GLN A 288 -28.70 -47.76 -34.68
CA GLN A 288 -28.37 -49.17 -34.87
C GLN A 288 -29.40 -50.09 -34.20
N GLU A 289 -29.83 -49.76 -32.98
CA GLU A 289 -30.86 -50.53 -32.26
C GLU A 289 -32.22 -50.49 -32.99
N ARG A 290 -32.61 -49.33 -33.53
CA ARG A 290 -33.84 -49.20 -34.34
C ARG A 290 -33.77 -50.07 -35.58
N LEU A 291 -32.65 -50.03 -36.30
CA LEU A 291 -32.43 -50.85 -37.50
C LEU A 291 -32.45 -52.35 -37.16
N ALA A 292 -31.82 -52.75 -36.04
CA ALA A 292 -31.84 -54.14 -35.59
C ALA A 292 -33.26 -54.62 -35.25
N LYS A 293 -34.07 -53.79 -34.56
CA LYS A 293 -35.48 -54.11 -34.28
C LYS A 293 -36.31 -54.20 -35.55
N GLU A 294 -36.06 -53.35 -36.54
CA GLU A 294 -36.73 -53.39 -37.83
C GLU A 294 -36.38 -54.67 -38.61
N GLN A 295 -35.10 -55.04 -38.65
CA GLN A 295 -34.65 -56.31 -39.22
C GLN A 295 -35.25 -57.53 -38.52
N GLU A 296 -35.35 -57.50 -37.19
CA GLU A 296 -36.00 -58.57 -36.42
C GLU A 296 -37.49 -58.69 -36.76
N ARG A 297 -38.18 -57.55 -36.89
CA ARG A 297 -39.59 -57.51 -37.28
C ARG A 297 -39.80 -58.04 -38.69
N GLU A 298 -38.98 -57.62 -39.65
CA GLU A 298 -39.01 -58.14 -41.02
C GLU A 298 -38.73 -59.64 -41.06
N ALA A 299 -37.75 -60.12 -40.29
CA ALA A 299 -37.44 -61.54 -40.20
C ALA A 299 -38.61 -62.34 -39.62
N LYS A 300 -39.31 -61.81 -38.61
CA LYS A 300 -40.51 -62.42 -38.05
C LYS A 300 -41.67 -62.46 -39.05
N GLU A 301 -41.95 -61.35 -39.75
CA GLU A 301 -42.98 -61.29 -40.79
C GLU A 301 -42.67 -62.27 -41.94
N ARG A 302 -41.40 -62.40 -42.35
CA ARG A 302 -40.97 -63.42 -43.33
C ARG A 302 -41.18 -64.83 -42.81
N ALA A 303 -40.82 -65.11 -41.55
CA ALA A 303 -41.00 -66.42 -40.94
C ALA A 303 -42.48 -66.81 -40.83
N GLU A 304 -43.36 -65.87 -40.46
CA GLU A 304 -44.81 -66.08 -40.44
C GLU A 304 -45.36 -66.33 -41.84
N THR A 305 -44.88 -65.60 -42.85
CA THR A 305 -45.25 -65.80 -44.25
C THR A 305 -44.85 -67.20 -44.75
N ILE A 306 -43.62 -67.63 -44.47
CA ILE A 306 -43.12 -68.98 -44.81
C ILE A 306 -43.96 -70.05 -44.11
N ALA A 307 -44.21 -69.90 -42.81
CA ALA A 307 -45.02 -70.86 -42.05
C ALA A 307 -46.47 -70.93 -42.57
N SER A 308 -47.05 -69.81 -43.00
CA SER A 308 -48.38 -69.77 -43.62
C SER A 308 -48.39 -70.52 -44.96
N GLN A 309 -47.38 -70.28 -45.81
CA GLN A 309 -47.23 -71.00 -47.08
C GLN A 309 -47.06 -72.51 -46.87
N GLU A 310 -46.26 -72.93 -45.89
CA GLU A 310 -46.09 -74.35 -45.55
C GLU A 310 -47.39 -75.00 -45.05
N ARG A 311 -48.17 -74.29 -44.22
CA ARG A 311 -49.49 -74.76 -43.78
C ARG A 311 -50.44 -74.92 -44.95
N LEU A 312 -50.49 -73.93 -45.85
CA LEU A 312 -51.31 -73.97 -47.05
C LEU A 312 -50.91 -75.14 -47.95
N ALA A 313 -49.61 -75.37 -48.15
CA ALA A 313 -49.09 -76.49 -48.92
C ALA A 313 -49.47 -77.85 -48.29
N LYS A 314 -49.36 -77.99 -46.95
CA LYS A 314 -49.80 -79.19 -46.22
C LYS A 314 -51.31 -79.41 -46.30
N GLU A 315 -52.10 -78.34 -46.24
CA GLU A 315 -53.56 -78.38 -46.40
C GLU A 315 -53.93 -78.85 -47.82
N GLN A 316 -53.29 -78.29 -48.84
CA GLN A 316 -53.46 -78.69 -50.24
C GLN A 316 -53.06 -80.16 -50.45
N GLU A 317 -51.94 -80.60 -49.88
CA GLU A 317 -51.50 -81.99 -49.95
C GLU A 317 -52.51 -82.94 -49.27
N ARG A 318 -53.07 -82.55 -48.11
CA ARG A 318 -54.13 -83.32 -47.44
C ARG A 318 -55.40 -83.38 -48.29
N GLN A 319 -55.84 -82.25 -48.84
CA GLN A 319 -57.01 -82.21 -49.73
C GLN A 319 -56.81 -83.07 -50.98
N GLN A 320 -55.62 -83.05 -51.58
CA GLN A 320 -55.27 -83.94 -52.70
C GLN A 320 -55.31 -85.40 -52.29
N LYS A 321 -54.69 -85.77 -51.16
CA LYS A 321 -54.73 -87.14 -50.63
C LYS A 321 -56.15 -87.61 -50.30
N GLU A 322 -56.99 -86.71 -49.79
CA GLU A 322 -58.39 -87.01 -49.48
C GLU A 322 -59.25 -87.15 -50.73
N GLN A 323 -59.07 -86.27 -51.73
CA GLN A 323 -59.66 -86.44 -53.06
C GLN A 323 -59.24 -87.75 -53.71
N GLU A 324 -57.94 -88.09 -53.64
CA GLU A 324 -57.41 -89.35 -54.19
C GLU A 324 -58.02 -90.56 -53.47
N ARG A 325 -58.19 -90.50 -52.13
CA ARG A 325 -58.90 -91.53 -51.36
C ARG A 325 -60.37 -91.64 -51.75
N GLN A 326 -61.07 -90.52 -51.90
CA GLN A 326 -62.47 -90.52 -52.34
C GLN A 326 -62.63 -91.08 -53.75
N GLN A 327 -61.71 -90.75 -54.67
CA GLN A 327 -61.67 -91.33 -56.01
C GLN A 327 -61.44 -92.84 -55.95
N LYS A 328 -60.46 -93.31 -55.16
CA LYS A 328 -60.21 -94.75 -54.97
C LYS A 328 -61.40 -95.49 -54.34
N GLU A 329 -62.07 -94.87 -53.38
CA GLU A 329 -63.28 -95.42 -52.75
C GLU A 329 -64.46 -95.46 -53.73
N GLN A 330 -64.65 -94.41 -54.54
CA GLN A 330 -65.64 -94.39 -55.62
C GLN A 330 -65.35 -95.45 -56.68
N GLU A 331 -64.09 -95.59 -57.12
CA GLU A 331 -63.67 -96.66 -58.03
C GLU A 331 -63.93 -98.04 -57.43
N ARG A 332 -63.63 -98.24 -56.14
CA ARG A 332 -63.90 -99.50 -55.44
C ARG A 332 -65.39 -99.79 -55.36
N GLN A 333 -66.22 -98.81 -55.00
CA GLN A 333 -67.68 -98.96 -54.99
C GLN A 333 -68.25 -99.18 -56.39
N GLN A 334 -67.70 -98.54 -57.43
CA GLN A 334 -68.07 -98.82 -58.81
C GLN A 334 -67.66 -100.22 -59.24
N LYS A 335 -66.45 -100.68 -58.91
CA LYS A 335 -66.00 -102.07 -59.13
C LYS A 335 -66.86 -103.07 -58.37
N GLU A 336 -67.26 -102.76 -57.14
CA GLU A 336 -68.09 -103.63 -56.31
C GLU A 336 -69.54 -103.67 -56.82
N LYS A 337 -70.11 -102.54 -57.25
CA LYS A 337 -71.40 -102.48 -57.97
C LYS A 337 -71.33 -103.22 -59.30
N LEU A 338 -70.25 -103.05 -60.06
CA LEU A 338 -70.04 -103.77 -61.31
C LEU A 338 -69.91 -105.28 -61.06
N ALA A 339 -69.17 -105.69 -60.02
CA ALA A 339 -69.05 -107.09 -59.62
C ALA A 339 -70.38 -107.67 -59.10
N ALA A 340 -71.19 -106.89 -58.38
CA ALA A 340 -72.54 -107.27 -57.96
C ALA A 340 -73.50 -107.40 -59.16
N TYR A 341 -73.41 -106.48 -60.13
CA TYR A 341 -74.16 -106.52 -61.38
C TYR A 341 -73.78 -107.73 -62.24
N LEU A 342 -72.48 -108.01 -62.39
CA LEU A 342 -71.96 -109.19 -63.08
C LEU A 342 -72.43 -110.49 -62.40
N ARG A 343 -72.43 -110.55 -61.06
CA ARG A 343 -73.02 -111.68 -60.30
C ARG A 343 -74.52 -111.82 -60.52
N SER A 344 -75.27 -110.73 -60.64
CA SER A 344 -76.71 -110.76 -60.93
C SER A 344 -77.04 -111.30 -62.34
N LEU A 345 -76.07 -111.23 -63.26
CA LEU A 345 -76.16 -111.78 -64.61
C LEU A 345 -75.64 -113.23 -64.71
N GLY A 346 -75.23 -113.85 -63.59
CA GLY A 346 -74.71 -115.22 -63.55
C GLY A 346 -73.24 -115.36 -63.99
N ILE A 347 -72.47 -114.27 -64.02
CA ILE A 347 -71.05 -114.24 -64.40
C ILE A 347 -70.18 -114.05 -63.15
N ASP A 348 -69.19 -114.93 -62.98
CA ASP A 348 -68.23 -114.89 -61.86
C ASP A 348 -67.16 -113.79 -62.08
N PRO A 349 -67.10 -112.73 -61.25
CA PRO A 349 -66.22 -111.59 -61.47
C PRO A 349 -64.73 -111.86 -61.21
N GLU A 350 -64.36 -112.97 -60.56
CA GLU A 350 -62.94 -113.30 -60.29
C GLU A 350 -62.28 -114.16 -61.39
N LYS A 351 -62.99 -114.39 -62.50
CA LYS A 351 -62.49 -115.16 -63.67
C LYS A 351 -62.32 -114.31 -64.94
N ILE A 352 -62.21 -112.99 -64.78
CA ILE A 352 -62.04 -112.01 -65.86
C ILE A 352 -60.70 -111.31 -65.76
#